data_AF-A0A447V6M5-F1
#
_entry.id   AF-A0A447V6M5-F1
#
_cell.length_a   1.000
_cell.length_b   1.000
_cell.length_c   1.000
_cell.angle_alpha   90.00
_cell.angle_beta   90.00
_cell.angle_gamma   90.00
#
_symmetry.space_group_name_H-M   'P 1'
#
loop_
_entity.id
_entity.type
_entity.pdbx_description
1 polymer ?
#
loop_
_entity_poly.entity_id
_entity_poly.type
_entity_poly.pdbx_seq_one_letter_code
_entity_poly.pdbx_strand_id
1 'polypeptide(L)'
;MSQAALNARNRAEENTSSRRSNGSRLAGIIFLSAVLLSVFIGGWIVVGWMEDAQRLPLSRLVVTGERHYTRNDDIRQSILALGPPGTFMTQDVNIIQQQIERLPWIKQASVRKQWPDELKIHLVEYVPIARWNDQHMVDAEGNSFSVPAERTSKQTLPMLSGPEGSENEVLQGYRDMGVVLAKDKFTLKEAAMTARRSWQLTLNNGIKLNLGRGDTMKRLNRFVELYPVLQQQAQADNKRISYVDLRYDSGAAVGWEALPPPVPNPNQQQNQAQAEQQ
;
A
#
# COMPACT_ATOMS: atom_id res chain seq x y z
N MET A 1 60.89 -97.66 61.43
CA MET A 1 60.72 -96.78 62.61
C MET A 1 60.62 -95.35 62.08
N SER A 2 59.73 -94.44 62.46
CA SER A 2 58.60 -94.37 63.40
C SER A 2 57.84 -93.09 63.01
N GLN A 3 56.59 -93.18 62.55
CA GLN A 3 55.36 -92.67 63.21
C GLN A 3 55.37 -91.22 63.74
N ALA A 4 54.44 -90.41 63.22
CA ALA A 4 53.43 -89.60 63.95
C ALA A 4 52.82 -88.60 62.94
N ALA A 5 51.70 -88.88 62.25
CA ALA A 5 50.30 -88.97 62.70
C ALA A 5 49.57 -87.60 62.80
N LEU A 6 48.33 -87.62 62.30
CA LEU A 6 47.19 -86.69 62.50
C LEU A 6 47.11 -85.50 61.52
N ASN A 7 46.36 -85.51 60.41
CA ASN A 7 44.96 -85.86 60.09
C ASN A 7 43.98 -84.65 60.19
N ALA A 8 43.21 -84.49 59.10
CA ALA A 8 41.97 -83.74 58.90
C ALA A 8 41.98 -82.19 58.78
N ARG A 9 41.79 -81.68 57.54
CA ARG A 9 40.48 -81.13 57.08
C ARG A 9 40.55 -80.50 55.67
N ASN A 10 39.83 -81.14 54.76
CA ASN A 10 38.94 -80.61 53.71
C ASN A 10 39.27 -79.29 52.98
N ARG A 11 39.41 -79.46 51.66
CA ARG A 11 38.99 -78.56 50.56
C ARG A 11 37.92 -77.52 50.92
N ALA A 12 38.23 -76.27 50.58
CA ALA A 12 37.33 -75.31 49.93
C ALA A 12 38.24 -74.24 49.28
N GLU A 13 38.60 -74.39 48.00
CA GLU A 13 38.06 -73.53 46.94
C GLU A 13 37.99 -72.05 47.35
N GLU A 14 39.06 -71.34 47.01
CA GLU A 14 39.26 -69.91 47.13
C GLU A 14 38.30 -69.19 46.16
N ASN A 15 37.03 -69.07 46.54
CA ASN A 15 36.08 -68.20 45.88
C ASN A 15 36.40 -66.75 46.25
N THR A 16 37.35 -66.13 45.54
CA THR A 16 37.46 -64.67 45.48
C THR A 16 36.22 -64.14 44.77
N SER A 17 35.15 -63.93 45.54
CA SER A 17 34.02 -63.12 45.08
C SER A 17 34.56 -61.71 44.84
N SER A 18 34.89 -61.42 43.57
CA SER A 18 35.11 -60.06 43.12
C SER A 18 33.80 -59.32 43.35
N ARG A 19 33.72 -58.60 44.47
CA ARG A 19 32.67 -57.65 44.77
C ARG A 19 32.77 -56.58 43.69
N ARG A 20 32.13 -56.83 42.55
CA ARG A 20 32.19 -56.00 41.34
C ARG A 20 31.79 -54.59 41.75
N SER A 21 32.78 -53.73 41.96
CA SER A 21 32.57 -52.44 42.57
C SER A 21 31.73 -51.61 41.61
N ASN A 22 30.50 -51.28 42.01
CA ASN A 22 29.65 -50.36 41.27
C ASN A 22 30.26 -48.94 41.15
N GLY A 23 31.46 -48.70 41.70
CA GLY A 23 32.17 -47.42 41.67
C GLY A 23 32.48 -46.90 40.27
N SER A 24 32.79 -47.75 39.28
CA SER A 24 33.01 -47.30 37.90
C SER A 24 31.70 -46.87 37.21
N ARG A 25 30.58 -47.54 37.52
CA ARG A 25 29.24 -47.14 37.07
C ARG A 25 28.80 -45.85 37.75
N LEU A 26 29.09 -45.70 39.05
CA LEU A 26 28.81 -44.49 39.82
C LEU A 26 29.61 -43.29 39.29
N ALA A 27 30.90 -43.48 39.00
CA ALA A 27 31.76 -42.46 38.41
C ALA A 27 31.29 -42.05 37.00
N GLY A 28 30.87 -43.02 36.18
CA GLY A 28 30.28 -42.75 34.86
C GLY A 28 28.97 -41.96 34.94
N ILE A 29 28.10 -42.27 35.90
CA ILE A 29 26.85 -41.53 36.14
C ILE A 29 27.15 -40.10 36.59
N ILE A 30 28.09 -39.91 37.53
CA ILE A 30 28.48 -38.56 38.00
C ILE A 30 29.05 -37.72 36.85
N PHE A 31 29.92 -38.31 36.01
CA PHE A 31 30.47 -37.62 34.85
C PHE A 31 29.38 -37.24 33.84
N LEU A 32 28.48 -38.16 33.50
CA LEU A 32 27.37 -37.90 32.60
C LEU A 32 26.42 -36.82 33.15
N SER A 33 26.10 -36.88 34.44
CA SER A 33 25.31 -35.84 35.11
C SER A 33 26.00 -34.49 35.08
N ALA A 34 27.32 -34.43 35.28
CA ALA A 34 28.09 -33.18 35.20
C ALA A 34 28.10 -32.59 33.77
N VAL A 35 28.24 -33.44 32.75
CA VAL A 35 28.16 -33.02 31.34
C VAL A 35 26.76 -32.50 31.01
N LEU A 36 25.71 -33.21 31.42
CA LEU A 36 24.33 -32.77 31.23
C LEU A 36 24.06 -31.45 31.94
N LEU A 37 24.56 -31.28 33.17
CA LEU A 37 24.44 -30.02 33.92
C LEU A 37 25.19 -28.88 33.24
N SER A 38 26.36 -29.15 32.66
CA SER A 38 27.14 -28.13 31.93
C SER A 38 26.47 -27.73 30.63
N VAL A 39 25.90 -28.67 29.87
CA VAL A 39 25.14 -28.38 28.65
C VAL A 39 23.86 -27.61 28.99
N PHE A 40 23.22 -27.98 30.10
CA PHE A 40 22.08 -27.25 30.66
C PHE A 40 22.50 -25.83 31.02
N ILE A 41 23.42 -25.62 31.95
CA ILE A 41 23.87 -24.27 32.34
C ILE A 41 24.33 -23.45 31.12
N GLY A 42 25.07 -24.05 30.19
CA GLY A 42 25.49 -23.40 28.94
C GLY A 42 24.31 -22.97 28.06
N GLY A 43 23.30 -23.84 27.87
CA GLY A 43 22.09 -23.50 27.13
C GLY A 43 21.30 -22.37 27.78
N TRP A 44 21.22 -22.32 29.11
CA TRP A 44 20.48 -21.30 29.84
C TRP A 44 21.19 -19.94 29.76
N ILE A 45 22.52 -19.94 29.80
CA ILE A 45 23.34 -18.74 29.58
C ILE A 45 23.15 -18.22 28.14
N VAL A 46 23.12 -19.11 27.14
CA VAL A 46 22.93 -18.70 25.72
C VAL A 46 21.53 -18.14 25.49
N VAL A 47 20.48 -18.78 26.03
CA VAL A 47 19.10 -18.28 25.94
C VAL A 47 18.96 -16.95 26.69
N GLY A 48 19.49 -16.85 27.92
CA GLY A 48 19.50 -15.60 28.68
C GLY A 48 20.28 -14.49 27.98
N TRP A 49 21.38 -14.82 27.30
CA TRP A 49 22.15 -13.87 26.48
C TRP A 49 21.37 -13.41 25.24
N MET A 50 20.53 -14.26 24.64
CA MET A 50 19.63 -13.87 23.54
C MET A 50 18.42 -13.05 24.02
N GLU A 51 17.95 -13.28 25.24
CA GLU A 51 16.79 -12.60 25.84
C GLU A 51 17.14 -11.27 26.52
N ASP A 52 18.42 -10.97 26.73
CA ASP A 52 18.89 -9.77 27.43
C ASP A 52 18.57 -8.48 26.63
N ALA A 53 17.37 -7.96 26.89
CA ALA A 53 16.71 -6.82 26.25
C ALA A 53 17.53 -5.52 26.19
N GLN A 54 18.57 -5.39 27.01
CA GLN A 54 19.36 -4.17 27.12
C GLN A 54 20.54 -4.06 26.15
N ARG A 55 20.88 -5.12 25.39
CA ARG A 55 22.09 -5.12 24.54
C ARG A 55 21.85 -4.99 23.04
N LEU A 56 20.62 -5.20 22.58
CA LEU A 56 20.24 -5.06 21.16
C LEU A 56 18.99 -4.16 21.04
N PRO A 57 19.13 -2.83 21.25
CA PRO A 57 18.06 -1.93 20.87
C PRO A 57 17.71 -2.19 19.40
N LEU A 58 16.42 -2.10 19.05
CA LEU A 58 15.97 -2.13 17.66
C LEU A 58 16.60 -0.92 16.94
N SER A 59 17.81 -1.11 16.42
CA SER A 59 18.71 0.03 16.15
C SER A 59 18.49 0.56 14.74
N ARG A 60 18.01 -0.29 13.83
CA ARG A 60 17.91 0.05 12.41
C ARG A 60 16.61 -0.41 11.77
N LEU A 61 15.92 0.57 11.20
CA LEU A 61 14.73 0.39 10.37
C LEU A 61 15.13 0.59 8.92
N VAL A 62 15.07 -0.47 8.13
CA VAL A 62 15.38 -0.43 6.69
C VAL A 62 14.10 -0.51 5.90
N VAL A 63 13.67 0.64 5.34
CA VAL A 63 12.46 0.73 4.52
C VAL A 63 12.83 0.66 3.05
N THR A 64 12.20 -0.26 2.33
CA THR A 64 12.41 -0.55 0.91
C THR A 64 11.08 -0.53 0.16
N GLY A 65 11.14 -0.46 -1.17
CA GLY A 65 9.99 -0.30 -2.05
C GLY A 65 9.94 1.09 -2.70
N GLU A 66 9.17 1.21 -3.77
CA GLU A 66 8.92 2.49 -4.44
C GLU A 66 7.93 3.31 -3.60
N ARG A 67 8.33 4.54 -3.24
CA ARG A 67 7.59 5.38 -2.30
C ARG A 67 7.39 6.76 -2.89
N HIS A 68 6.13 7.11 -3.13
CA HIS A 68 5.71 8.42 -3.60
C HIS A 68 5.13 9.25 -2.45
N TYR A 69 4.35 8.60 -1.58
CA TYR A 69 3.64 9.26 -0.49
C TYR A 69 4.31 9.04 0.86
N THR A 70 4.86 7.85 1.13
CA THR A 70 5.33 7.46 2.46
C THR A 70 6.69 8.03 2.80
N ARG A 71 6.76 8.73 3.93
CA ARG A 71 7.99 9.26 4.53
C ARG A 71 8.47 8.33 5.63
N ASN A 72 9.76 8.41 5.97
CA ASN A 72 10.34 7.60 7.04
C ASN A 72 9.69 7.88 8.41
N ASP A 73 9.23 9.12 8.63
CA ASP A 73 8.58 9.49 9.88
C ASP A 73 7.20 8.82 10.03
N ASP A 74 6.43 8.65 8.95
CA ASP A 74 5.13 7.97 9.01
C ASP A 74 5.27 6.55 9.58
N ILE A 75 6.27 5.80 9.09
CA ILE A 75 6.56 4.44 9.55
C ILE A 75 7.03 4.44 11.01
N ARG A 76 7.89 5.40 11.38
CA ARG A 76 8.36 5.55 12.76
C ARG A 76 7.20 5.82 13.71
N GLN A 77 6.33 6.79 13.38
CA GLN A 77 5.17 7.14 14.20
C GLN A 77 4.18 5.97 14.30
N SER A 78 3.95 5.24 13.20
CA SER A 78 3.12 4.03 13.23
C SER A 78 3.64 3.00 14.23
N ILE A 79 4.96 2.76 14.27
CA ILE A 79 5.57 1.81 15.21
C ILE A 79 5.50 2.32 16.64
N LEU A 80 5.80 3.60 16.88
CA LEU A 80 5.75 4.21 18.21
C LEU A 80 4.33 4.25 18.79
N ALA A 81 3.30 4.32 17.94
CA ALA A 81 1.91 4.26 18.36
C ALA A 81 1.51 2.91 18.98
N LEU A 82 2.30 1.85 18.79
CA LEU A 82 2.09 0.55 19.44
C LEU A 82 2.57 0.51 20.89
N GLY A 83 3.28 1.55 21.35
CA GLY A 83 3.86 1.66 22.68
C GLY A 83 5.37 1.84 22.65
N PRO A 84 6.03 1.79 23.82
CA PRO A 84 7.49 1.88 23.91
C PRO A 84 8.13 0.81 23.00
N PRO A 85 9.13 1.15 22.18
CA PRO A 85 9.78 0.17 21.33
C PRO A 85 10.37 -0.93 22.21
N GLY A 86 9.89 -2.16 22.02
CA GLY A 86 10.43 -3.34 22.67
C GLY A 86 11.78 -3.75 22.08
N THR A 87 12.26 -4.93 22.47
CA THR A 87 13.50 -5.50 21.93
C THR A 87 13.24 -6.14 20.57
N PHE A 88 14.27 -6.23 19.72
CA PHE A 88 14.23 -6.97 18.46
C PHE A 88 13.61 -8.37 18.58
N MET A 89 13.85 -9.07 19.69
CA MET A 89 13.31 -10.41 19.95
C MET A 89 11.82 -10.41 20.34
N THR A 90 11.40 -9.49 21.20
CA THR A 90 10.04 -9.48 21.78
C THR A 90 9.01 -8.80 20.88
N GLN A 91 9.42 -7.98 19.92
CA GLN A 91 8.52 -7.25 19.05
C GLN A 91 7.85 -8.19 18.03
N ASP A 92 6.51 -8.19 17.97
CA ASP A 92 5.77 -8.94 16.95
C ASP A 92 5.74 -8.18 15.61
N VAL A 93 6.28 -8.81 14.56
CA VAL A 93 6.30 -8.23 13.21
C VAL A 93 4.93 -8.15 12.57
N ASN A 94 4.01 -9.06 12.93
CA ASN A 94 2.65 -9.07 12.39
C ASN A 94 1.87 -7.85 12.89
N ILE A 95 2.05 -7.49 14.16
CA ILE A 95 1.42 -6.29 14.74
C ILE A 95 1.97 -5.03 14.05
N ILE A 96 3.29 -4.96 13.82
CA ILE A 96 3.89 -3.84 13.09
C ILE A 96 3.36 -3.78 11.66
N GLN A 97 3.30 -4.91 10.96
CA GLN A 97 2.77 -4.99 9.62
C GLN A 97 1.34 -4.44 9.56
N GLN A 98 0.44 -4.95 10.41
CA GLN A 98 -0.94 -4.49 10.49
C GLN A 98 -1.04 -2.99 10.80
N GLN A 99 -0.17 -2.48 11.67
CA GLN A 99 -0.15 -1.07 12.02
C GLN A 99 0.34 -0.17 10.88
N ILE A 100 1.27 -0.65 10.06
CA ILE A 100 1.72 0.06 8.86
C ILE A 100 0.64 -0.01 7.77
N GLU A 101 -0.03 -1.15 7.61
CA GLU A 101 -1.15 -1.33 6.67
C GLU A 101 -2.38 -0.48 7.04
N ARG A 102 -2.45 0.08 8.26
CA ARG A 102 -3.45 1.10 8.62
C ARG A 102 -3.21 2.44 7.93
N LEU A 103 -2.02 2.70 7.39
CA LEU A 103 -1.80 3.86 6.54
C LEU A 103 -2.61 3.67 5.24
N PRO A 104 -3.59 4.53 4.95
CA PRO A 104 -4.62 4.22 3.96
C PRO A 104 -4.09 4.08 2.52
N TRP A 105 -2.93 4.67 2.21
CA TRP A 105 -2.29 4.60 0.89
C TRP A 105 -1.33 3.42 0.72
N ILE A 106 -1.15 2.58 1.75
CA ILE A 106 -0.35 1.35 1.67
C ILE A 106 -1.24 0.21 1.19
N LYS A 107 -0.91 -0.36 0.04
CA LYS A 107 -1.59 -1.55 -0.51
C LYS A 107 -1.15 -2.81 0.23
N GLN A 108 0.14 -2.91 0.52
CA GLN A 108 0.70 -4.05 1.22
C GLN A 108 2.00 -3.66 1.94
N ALA A 109 2.20 -4.19 3.14
CA ALA A 109 3.48 -4.12 3.83
C ALA A 109 4.01 -5.53 4.10
N SER A 110 5.32 -5.71 4.00
CA SER A 110 6.00 -6.92 4.47
C SER A 110 7.04 -6.52 5.49
N VAL A 111 6.95 -7.10 6.69
CA VAL A 111 7.85 -6.78 7.80
C VAL A 111 8.57 -8.05 8.19
N ARG A 112 9.91 -8.01 8.16
CA ARG A 112 10.73 -9.14 8.60
C ARG A 112 11.90 -8.69 9.46
N LYS A 113 12.22 -9.54 10.43
CA LYS A 113 13.44 -9.42 11.23
C LYS A 113 14.64 -9.87 10.40
N GLN A 114 15.71 -9.11 10.44
CA GLN A 114 17.00 -9.46 9.85
C GLN A 114 18.06 -9.34 10.95
N TRP A 115 18.64 -10.48 11.31
CA TRP A 115 19.70 -10.53 12.31
C TRP A 115 20.93 -9.73 11.81
N PRO A 116 21.64 -8.98 12.67
CA PRO A 116 21.56 -8.97 14.14
C PRO A 116 20.49 -8.06 14.78
N ASP A 117 20.17 -6.91 14.19
CA ASP A 117 19.41 -5.84 14.85
C ASP A 117 18.50 -5.03 13.90
N GLU A 118 18.19 -5.55 12.71
CA GLU A 118 17.50 -4.81 11.65
C GLU A 118 16.05 -5.25 11.43
N LEU A 119 15.14 -4.29 11.37
CA LEU A 119 13.78 -4.53 10.87
C LEU A 119 13.70 -4.10 9.40
N LYS A 120 13.53 -5.07 8.50
CA LYS A 120 13.36 -4.80 7.08
C LYS A 120 11.87 -4.70 6.75
N ILE A 121 11.48 -3.55 6.24
CA ILE A 121 10.11 -3.24 5.85
C ILE A 121 10.11 -3.02 4.34
N HIS A 122 9.28 -3.78 3.63
CA HIS A 122 9.03 -3.59 2.21
C HIS A 122 7.60 -3.08 2.03
N LEU A 123 7.45 -1.93 1.37
CA LEU A 123 6.16 -1.27 1.18
C LEU A 123 5.75 -1.31 -0.30
N VAL A 124 4.46 -1.53 -0.53
CA VAL A 124 3.80 -1.33 -1.81
C VAL A 124 2.70 -0.31 -1.59
N GLU A 125 2.81 0.85 -2.23
CA GLU A 125 1.80 1.90 -2.20
C GLU A 125 0.73 1.66 -3.27
N TYR A 126 -0.47 2.17 -3.05
CA TYR A 126 -1.47 2.27 -4.11
C TYR A 126 -1.03 3.28 -5.17
N VAL A 127 -1.28 2.96 -6.44
CA VAL A 127 -1.02 3.85 -7.58
C VAL A 127 -2.35 4.42 -8.06
N PRO A 128 -2.61 5.73 -7.85
CA PRO A 128 -3.89 6.31 -8.24
C PRO A 128 -3.97 6.47 -9.76
N ILE A 129 -5.14 6.16 -10.32
CA ILE A 129 -5.47 6.48 -11.72
C ILE A 129 -6.50 7.61 -11.83
N ALA A 130 -7.23 7.87 -10.75
CA ALA A 130 -8.22 8.95 -10.67
C ALA A 130 -8.44 9.41 -9.22
N ARG A 131 -8.97 10.62 -9.07
CA ARG A 131 -9.50 11.12 -7.80
C ARG A 131 -10.95 10.65 -7.65
N TRP A 132 -11.36 10.35 -6.42
CA TRP A 132 -12.68 9.85 -6.07
C TRP A 132 -13.35 10.79 -5.07
N ASN A 133 -14.50 11.37 -5.42
CA ASN A 133 -15.29 12.25 -4.54
C ASN A 133 -14.43 13.30 -3.80
N ASP A 134 -13.53 13.97 -4.53
CA ASP A 134 -12.59 15.02 -4.09
C ASP A 134 -11.46 14.61 -3.11
N GLN A 135 -11.78 13.80 -2.10
CA GLN A 135 -10.90 13.48 -0.97
C GLN A 135 -10.18 12.13 -1.12
N HIS A 136 -10.78 11.20 -1.84
CA HIS A 136 -10.23 9.86 -2.03
C HIS A 136 -9.58 9.76 -3.41
N MET A 137 -8.92 8.65 -3.65
CA MET A 137 -8.35 8.23 -4.91
C MET A 137 -8.70 6.78 -5.17
N VAL A 138 -8.65 6.39 -6.43
CA VAL A 138 -8.93 5.02 -6.85
C VAL A 138 -7.80 4.50 -7.71
N ASP A 139 -7.40 3.25 -7.47
CA ASP A 139 -6.41 2.54 -8.28
C ASP A 139 -7.02 1.86 -9.52
N ALA A 140 -6.20 1.19 -10.31
CA ALA A 140 -6.65 0.51 -11.54
C ALA A 140 -7.63 -0.64 -11.28
N GLU A 141 -7.57 -1.24 -10.10
CA GLU A 141 -8.42 -2.34 -9.63
C GLU A 141 -9.72 -1.85 -8.95
N GLY A 142 -9.89 -0.53 -8.81
CA GLY A 142 -11.05 0.08 -8.17
C GLY A 142 -10.99 0.14 -6.66
N ASN A 143 -9.82 -0.07 -6.05
CA ASN A 143 -9.63 0.11 -4.61
C ASN A 143 -9.59 1.60 -4.28
N SER A 144 -10.45 2.02 -3.34
CA SER A 144 -10.48 3.38 -2.81
C SER A 144 -9.46 3.54 -1.69
N PHE A 145 -8.67 4.61 -1.74
CA PHE A 145 -7.73 4.97 -0.69
C PHE A 145 -7.63 6.50 -0.56
N SER A 146 -7.05 6.97 0.55
CA SER A 146 -6.85 8.39 0.80
C SER A 146 -5.37 8.70 1.07
N VAL A 147 -4.96 9.91 0.70
CA VAL A 147 -3.62 10.45 0.95
C VAL A 147 -3.79 11.88 1.45
N PRO A 148 -2.97 12.36 2.42
CA PRO A 148 -3.00 13.75 2.86
C PRO A 148 -2.87 14.73 1.70
N ALA A 149 -3.71 15.77 1.69
CA ALA A 149 -3.83 16.71 0.58
C ALA A 149 -2.52 17.45 0.26
N GLU A 150 -1.66 17.63 1.26
CA GLU A 150 -0.34 18.26 1.11
C GLU A 150 0.60 17.43 0.22
N ARG A 151 0.35 16.13 0.07
CA ARG A 151 1.17 15.19 -0.70
C ARG A 151 0.63 14.92 -2.11
N THR A 152 -0.58 15.37 -2.44
CA THR A 152 -1.27 15.06 -3.71
C THR A 152 -1.38 16.24 -4.68
N SER A 153 -1.05 17.46 -4.24
CA SER A 153 -1.32 18.73 -4.95
C SER A 153 -0.69 18.88 -6.36
N LYS A 154 0.27 18.04 -6.74
CA LYS A 154 1.00 18.15 -8.02
C LYS A 154 0.49 17.21 -9.12
N GLN A 155 -0.38 16.25 -8.82
CA GLN A 155 -0.80 15.24 -9.79
C GLN A 155 -2.06 15.69 -10.55
N THR A 156 -1.97 15.74 -11.88
CA THR A 156 -3.14 15.94 -12.76
C THR A 156 -3.79 14.60 -13.01
N LEU A 157 -4.84 14.30 -12.25
CA LEU A 157 -5.65 13.08 -12.37
C LEU A 157 -7.08 13.43 -12.76
N PRO A 158 -7.77 12.56 -13.54
CA PRO A 158 -9.18 12.71 -13.80
C PRO A 158 -9.98 12.62 -12.49
N MET A 159 -11.13 13.29 -12.43
CA MET A 159 -12.04 13.25 -11.29
C MET A 159 -13.19 12.28 -11.56
N LEU A 160 -13.35 11.30 -10.69
CA LEU A 160 -14.49 10.39 -10.68
C LEU A 160 -15.37 10.68 -9.46
N SER A 161 -16.68 10.61 -9.65
CA SER A 161 -17.63 10.84 -8.56
C SER A 161 -18.79 9.87 -8.64
N GLY A 162 -19.21 9.37 -7.48
CA GLY A 162 -20.25 8.34 -7.39
C GLY A 162 -20.74 8.11 -5.97
N PRO A 163 -21.87 7.40 -5.80
CA PRO A 163 -22.28 6.90 -4.49
C PRO A 163 -21.21 5.95 -3.91
N GLU A 164 -21.18 5.83 -2.58
CA GLU A 164 -20.28 4.91 -1.88
C GLU A 164 -20.48 3.46 -2.36
N GLY A 165 -19.39 2.73 -2.58
CA GLY A 165 -19.42 1.36 -3.08
C GLY A 165 -19.58 1.23 -4.60
N SER A 166 -19.66 2.35 -5.34
CA SER A 166 -19.74 2.35 -6.81
C SER A 166 -18.42 2.66 -7.52
N GLU A 167 -17.30 2.68 -6.81
CA GLU A 167 -15.96 2.99 -7.33
C GLU A 167 -15.66 2.20 -8.60
N ASN A 168 -15.86 0.87 -8.53
CA ASN A 168 -15.66 -0.05 -9.65
C ASN A 168 -16.62 0.20 -10.82
N GLU A 169 -17.90 0.48 -10.53
CA GLU A 169 -18.91 0.77 -11.55
C GLU A 169 -18.58 2.07 -12.30
N VAL A 170 -18.20 3.12 -11.56
CA VAL A 170 -17.84 4.41 -12.15
C VAL A 170 -16.53 4.30 -12.93
N LEU A 171 -15.54 3.61 -12.37
CA LEU A 171 -14.26 3.40 -13.03
C LEU A 171 -14.40 2.64 -14.35
N GLN A 172 -15.24 1.60 -14.37
CA GLN A 172 -15.50 0.85 -15.60
C GLN A 172 -16.20 1.72 -16.64
N GLY A 173 -17.24 2.47 -16.26
CA GLY A 173 -17.91 3.41 -17.16
C GLY A 173 -16.97 4.49 -17.69
N TYR A 174 -16.07 5.02 -16.86
CA TYR A 174 -15.03 5.96 -17.28
C TYR A 174 -14.09 5.36 -18.33
N ARG A 175 -13.64 4.11 -18.14
CA ARG A 175 -12.80 3.41 -19.12
C ARG A 175 -13.52 3.22 -20.45
N ASP A 176 -14.75 2.71 -20.42
CA ASP A 176 -15.52 2.39 -21.62
C ASP A 176 -15.87 3.67 -22.42
N MET A 177 -16.31 4.71 -21.74
CA MET A 177 -16.61 6.02 -22.36
C MET A 177 -15.33 6.71 -22.86
N GLY A 178 -14.23 6.58 -22.12
CA GLY A 178 -12.92 7.10 -22.48
C GLY A 178 -12.39 6.51 -23.79
N VAL A 179 -12.57 5.21 -24.01
CA VAL A 179 -12.17 4.53 -25.26
C VAL A 179 -12.91 5.10 -26.47
N VAL A 180 -14.22 5.39 -26.34
CA VAL A 180 -15.00 5.99 -27.43
C VAL A 180 -14.53 7.41 -27.71
N LEU A 181 -14.39 8.22 -26.67
CA LEU A 181 -14.00 9.63 -26.78
C LEU A 181 -12.56 9.81 -27.32
N ALA A 182 -11.65 8.90 -26.97
CA ALA A 182 -10.25 8.96 -27.40
C ALA A 182 -10.09 8.82 -28.93
N LYS A 183 -11.02 8.12 -29.62
CA LYS A 183 -10.99 7.97 -31.09
C LYS A 183 -11.06 9.32 -31.79
N ASP A 184 -11.77 10.26 -31.20
CA ASP A 184 -11.99 11.61 -31.73
C ASP A 184 -11.17 12.68 -30.97
N LYS A 185 -10.08 12.25 -30.32
CA LYS A 185 -9.12 13.10 -29.60
C LYS A 185 -9.69 13.84 -28.39
N PHE A 186 -10.82 13.38 -27.86
CA PHE A 186 -11.32 13.86 -26.58
C PHE A 186 -10.69 13.07 -25.43
N THR A 187 -10.37 13.77 -24.34
CA THR A 187 -9.97 13.14 -23.09
C THR A 187 -10.95 13.52 -22.00
N LEU A 188 -11.39 12.52 -21.22
CA LEU A 188 -12.25 12.75 -20.08
C LEU A 188 -11.47 13.41 -18.95
N LYS A 189 -11.95 14.56 -18.50
CA LYS A 189 -11.43 15.25 -17.32
C LYS A 189 -12.19 14.80 -16.07
N GLU A 190 -13.50 14.66 -16.18
CA GLU A 190 -14.36 14.28 -15.06
C GLU A 190 -15.47 13.33 -15.52
N ALA A 191 -15.82 12.36 -14.68
CA ALA A 191 -16.98 11.50 -14.88
C ALA A 191 -17.74 11.31 -13.56
N ALA A 192 -18.98 11.75 -13.53
CA ALA A 192 -19.84 11.69 -12.36
C ALA A 192 -21.05 10.80 -12.62
N MET A 193 -21.32 9.89 -11.68
CA MET A 193 -22.50 9.05 -11.66
C MET A 193 -23.33 9.36 -10.41
N THR A 194 -24.61 9.66 -10.58
CA THR A 194 -25.49 9.85 -9.42
C THR A 194 -25.94 8.52 -8.82
N ALA A 195 -26.52 8.54 -7.61
CA ALA A 195 -27.15 7.36 -7.00
C ALA A 195 -28.24 6.71 -7.87
N ARG A 196 -28.84 7.46 -8.81
CA ARG A 196 -29.81 6.94 -9.77
C ARG A 196 -29.16 6.40 -11.04
N ARG A 197 -27.83 6.20 -11.08
CA ARG A 197 -27.03 5.83 -12.26
C ARG A 197 -27.20 6.78 -13.45
N SER A 198 -27.33 8.08 -13.14
CA SER A 198 -27.32 9.12 -14.17
C SER A 198 -25.90 9.62 -14.36
N TRP A 199 -25.44 9.68 -15.60
CA TRP A 199 -24.08 10.05 -15.95
C TRP A 199 -23.97 11.48 -16.45
N GLN A 200 -22.91 12.15 -16.00
CA GLN A 200 -22.46 13.45 -16.49
C GLN A 200 -20.94 13.40 -16.67
N LEU A 201 -20.45 13.88 -17.81
CA LEU A 201 -19.03 13.88 -18.15
C LEU A 201 -18.54 15.31 -18.37
N THR A 202 -17.28 15.58 -18.07
CA THR A 202 -16.58 16.81 -18.42
C THR A 202 -15.37 16.47 -19.28
N LEU A 203 -15.29 17.07 -20.47
CA LEU A 203 -14.16 16.89 -21.39
C LEU A 203 -13.00 17.86 -21.05
N ASN A 204 -11.81 17.58 -21.56
CA ASN A 204 -10.63 18.44 -21.41
C ASN A 204 -10.81 19.87 -21.92
N ASN A 205 -11.62 20.06 -22.95
CA ASN A 205 -11.95 21.39 -23.50
C ASN A 205 -13.04 22.13 -22.69
N GLY A 206 -13.52 21.55 -21.58
CA GLY A 206 -14.52 22.14 -20.70
C GLY A 206 -15.98 21.85 -21.06
N ILE A 207 -16.24 21.14 -22.16
CA ILE A 207 -17.62 20.77 -22.55
C ILE A 207 -18.18 19.77 -21.54
N LYS A 208 -19.39 20.06 -21.03
CA LYS A 208 -20.14 19.15 -20.15
C LYS A 208 -21.14 18.31 -20.96
N LEU A 209 -21.12 17.00 -20.81
CA LEU A 209 -22.07 16.08 -21.46
C LEU A 209 -23.04 15.51 -20.42
N ASN A 210 -24.33 15.80 -20.57
CA ASN A 210 -25.37 15.20 -19.73
C ASN A 210 -25.94 13.97 -20.45
N LEU A 211 -25.49 12.78 -20.05
CA LEU A 211 -25.92 11.53 -20.67
C LEU A 211 -27.20 10.97 -20.05
N GLY A 212 -27.49 11.31 -18.80
CA GLY A 212 -28.65 10.79 -18.10
C GLY A 212 -28.52 9.31 -17.74
N ARG A 213 -29.66 8.62 -17.66
CA ARG A 213 -29.77 7.17 -17.39
C ARG A 213 -30.12 6.40 -18.67
N GLY A 214 -29.82 5.11 -18.71
CA GLY A 214 -30.17 4.23 -19.83
C GLY A 214 -28.98 3.98 -20.75
N ASP A 215 -29.21 4.03 -22.06
CA ASP A 215 -28.19 3.75 -23.08
C ASP A 215 -27.22 4.93 -23.27
N THR A 216 -26.30 5.08 -22.31
CA THR A 216 -25.29 6.15 -22.27
C THR A 216 -24.30 6.04 -23.42
N MET A 217 -23.95 4.84 -23.86
CA MET A 217 -23.02 4.62 -24.98
C MET A 217 -23.61 5.05 -26.31
N LYS A 218 -24.89 4.74 -26.59
CA LYS A 218 -25.57 5.25 -27.78
C LYS A 218 -25.65 6.78 -27.79
N ARG A 219 -25.93 7.38 -26.63
CA ARG A 219 -25.95 8.85 -26.47
C ARG A 219 -24.57 9.48 -26.66
N LEU A 220 -23.52 8.82 -26.18
CA LEU A 220 -22.14 9.26 -26.35
C LEU A 220 -21.70 9.18 -27.83
N ASN A 221 -22.04 8.09 -28.53
CA ASN A 221 -21.78 7.97 -29.96
C ASN A 221 -22.49 9.07 -30.78
N ARG A 222 -23.73 9.42 -30.41
CA ARG A 222 -24.44 10.54 -31.04
C ARG A 222 -23.70 11.86 -30.85
N PHE A 223 -23.14 12.11 -29.66
CA PHE A 223 -22.35 13.32 -29.44
C PHE A 223 -21.15 13.38 -30.39
N VAL A 224 -20.41 12.27 -30.53
CA VAL A 224 -19.27 12.16 -31.44
C VAL A 224 -19.70 12.47 -32.88
N GLU A 225 -20.83 11.92 -33.32
CA GLU A 225 -21.38 12.16 -34.67
C GLU A 225 -21.80 13.63 -34.89
N LEU A 226 -22.43 14.27 -33.89
CA LEU A 226 -22.91 15.65 -33.99
C LEU A 226 -21.81 16.70 -33.80
N TYR A 227 -20.72 16.37 -33.10
CA TYR A 227 -19.71 17.33 -32.68
C TYR A 227 -19.12 18.19 -33.82
N PRO A 228 -18.77 17.64 -35.01
CA PRO A 228 -18.22 18.46 -36.10
C PRO A 228 -19.17 19.58 -36.55
N VAL A 229 -20.47 19.28 -36.64
CA VAL A 229 -21.51 20.27 -37.02
C VAL A 229 -21.66 21.31 -35.92
N LEU A 230 -21.68 20.89 -34.65
CA LEU A 230 -21.76 21.82 -33.52
C LEU A 230 -20.54 22.75 -33.45
N GLN A 231 -19.35 22.21 -33.73
CA GLN A 231 -18.10 22.98 -33.73
C GLN A 231 -18.09 24.03 -34.85
N GLN A 232 -18.60 23.69 -36.04
CA GLN A 232 -18.73 24.63 -37.16
C GLN A 232 -19.71 25.77 -36.83
N GLN A 233 -20.85 25.44 -36.21
CA GLN A 233 -21.82 26.46 -35.75
C GLN A 233 -21.21 27.37 -34.68
N ALA A 234 -20.46 26.80 -33.72
CA ALA A 234 -19.78 27.56 -32.68
C ALA A 234 -18.85 28.62 -33.28
N GLN A 235 -18.06 28.23 -34.29
CA GLN A 235 -17.12 29.10 -34.98
C GLN A 235 -17.83 30.21 -35.77
N ALA A 236 -18.93 29.89 -36.46
CA ALA A 236 -19.71 30.87 -37.20
C ALA A 236 -20.31 31.96 -36.29
N ASP A 237 -20.77 31.57 -35.10
CA ASP A 237 -21.40 32.48 -34.14
C ASP A 237 -20.42 33.11 -33.14
N ASN A 238 -19.11 32.85 -33.29
CA ASN A 238 -18.05 33.29 -32.37
C ASN A 238 -18.33 32.89 -30.89
N LYS A 239 -18.78 31.65 -30.69
CA LYS A 239 -19.13 31.04 -29.40
C LYS A 239 -18.36 29.73 -29.18
N ARG A 240 -18.39 29.21 -27.96
CA ARG A 240 -17.97 27.85 -27.63
C ARG A 240 -19.13 27.03 -27.06
N ILE A 241 -19.03 25.72 -27.20
CA ILE A 241 -19.98 24.78 -26.59
C ILE A 241 -19.71 24.75 -25.08
N SER A 242 -20.74 25.01 -24.27
CA SER A 242 -20.67 24.92 -22.81
C SER A 242 -21.11 23.53 -22.34
N TYR A 243 -22.26 23.07 -22.82
CA TYR A 243 -22.78 21.74 -22.52
C TYR A 243 -23.59 21.16 -23.68
N VAL A 244 -23.69 19.84 -23.69
CA VAL A 244 -24.58 19.08 -24.59
C VAL A 244 -25.42 18.14 -23.74
N ASP A 245 -26.74 18.32 -23.77
CA ASP A 245 -27.70 17.46 -23.09
C ASP A 245 -28.25 16.40 -24.05
N LEU A 246 -27.88 15.14 -23.79
CA LEU A 246 -28.17 13.99 -24.63
C LEU A 246 -29.24 13.09 -24.02
N ARG A 247 -29.94 13.57 -22.99
CA ARG A 247 -30.98 12.78 -22.29
C ARG A 247 -32.18 12.44 -23.17
N TYR A 248 -32.32 13.10 -24.32
CA TYR A 248 -33.39 12.87 -25.29
C TYR A 248 -33.13 11.62 -26.16
N ASP A 249 -34.19 10.93 -26.57
CA ASP A 249 -34.07 9.64 -27.26
C ASP A 249 -33.49 9.77 -28.67
N SER A 250 -33.75 10.87 -29.37
CA SER A 250 -33.30 11.10 -30.76
C SER A 250 -32.65 12.46 -30.99
N GLY A 251 -32.48 13.28 -29.95
CA GLY A 251 -31.98 14.65 -30.08
C GLY A 251 -30.85 14.97 -29.11
N ALA A 252 -30.36 16.21 -29.20
CA ALA A 252 -29.45 16.83 -28.26
C ALA A 252 -29.83 18.31 -28.09
N ALA A 253 -29.75 18.84 -26.87
CA ALA A 253 -29.85 20.27 -26.61
C ALA A 253 -28.45 20.82 -26.33
N VAL A 254 -28.10 21.97 -26.90
CA VAL A 254 -26.74 22.53 -26.83
C VAL A 254 -26.79 23.90 -26.17
N GLY A 255 -25.98 24.06 -25.11
CA GLY A 255 -25.74 25.35 -24.48
C GLY A 255 -24.45 25.97 -25.02
N TRP A 256 -24.53 27.26 -25.38
CA TRP A 256 -23.41 28.03 -25.91
C TRP A 256 -22.94 29.06 -24.90
N GLU A 257 -21.65 29.38 -24.94
CA GLU A 257 -21.03 30.45 -24.15
C GLU A 257 -20.23 31.37 -25.06
N ALA A 258 -20.14 32.66 -24.72
CA ALA A 258 -19.27 33.58 -25.43
C ALA A 258 -17.80 33.15 -25.29
N LEU A 259 -16.99 33.40 -26.32
CA LEU A 259 -15.55 33.20 -26.18
C LEU A 259 -14.99 34.16 -25.12
N PRO A 260 -14.09 33.69 -24.24
CA PRO A 260 -13.42 34.59 -23.31
C PRO A 260 -12.71 35.70 -24.11
N PRO A 261 -12.73 36.95 -23.62
CA PRO A 261 -12.02 38.03 -24.29
C PRO A 261 -10.53 37.67 -24.41
N PRO A 262 -9.86 38.01 -25.52
CA PRO A 262 -8.44 37.77 -25.66
C PRO A 262 -7.70 38.45 -24.50
N VAL A 263 -6.84 37.69 -23.82
CA VAL A 263 -6.02 38.19 -22.72
C VAL A 263 -5.16 39.33 -23.29
N PRO A 264 -5.24 40.57 -22.77
CA PRO A 264 -4.46 41.67 -23.30
C PRO A 264 -2.97 41.33 -23.25
N ASN A 265 -2.27 41.49 -24.38
CA ASN A 265 -0.82 41.33 -24.42
C ASN A 265 -0.18 42.38 -23.47
N PRO A 266 0.62 41.97 -22.47
CA PRO A 266 1.26 42.91 -21.53
C PRO A 266 2.08 44.00 -22.24
N ASN A 267 2.64 43.67 -23.40
CA ASN A 267 3.47 44.57 -24.20
C ASN A 267 2.68 45.63 -24.98
N GLN A 268 1.36 45.45 -25.19
CA GLN A 268 0.53 46.46 -25.85
C GLN A 268 0.12 47.58 -24.89
N GLN A 269 -0.05 47.28 -23.60
CA GLN A 269 -0.35 48.28 -22.57
C GLN A 269 0.85 49.20 -22.28
N GLN A 270 2.08 48.67 -22.33
CA GLN A 270 3.30 49.49 -22.17
C GLN A 270 3.52 50.48 -23.32
N ASN A 271 3.27 50.07 -24.56
CA ASN A 271 3.47 50.96 -25.72
C ASN A 271 2.40 52.06 -25.81
N GLN A 272 1.17 51.81 -25.34
CA GLN A 272 0.12 52.84 -25.26
C GLN A 272 0.41 53.86 -24.15
N ALA A 273 0.89 53.41 -22.99
CA ALA A 273 1.26 54.31 -21.89
C ALA A 273 2.46 55.23 -22.21
N GLN A 274 3.36 54.82 -23.11
CA GLN A 274 4.49 55.64 -23.56
C GLN A 274 4.11 56.62 -24.68
N ALA A 275 3.11 56.29 -25.51
CA ALA A 275 2.63 57.16 -26.57
C ALA A 275 1.74 58.31 -26.05
N GLU A 276 1.08 58.14 -24.91
CA GLU A 276 0.31 59.20 -24.24
C GLU A 276 1.18 60.18 -23.43
N GLN A 277 2.48 59.90 -23.30
CA GLN A 277 3.46 60.74 -22.59
C GLN A 277 4.36 61.58 -23.52
N GLN A 278 4.12 61.55 -24.83
CA GLN A 278 4.78 62.40 -25.84
C GLN A 278 3.79 63.38 -26.46
#